data_AF-A0A7J9C270-F1
#
_entry.id   AF-A0A7J9C270-F1
#
_cell.length_a   1.000
_cell.length_b   1.000
_cell.length_c   1.000
_cell.angle_alpha   90.00
_cell.angle_beta   90.00
_cell.angle_gamma   90.00
#
_symmetry.space_group_name_H-M   'P 1'
#
loop_
_entity.id
_entity.type
_entity.pdbx_description
1 polymer ?
#
loop_
_entity_poly.entity_id
_entity_poly.type
_entity_poly.pdbx_seq_one_letter_code
_entity_poly.pdbx_strand_id
1 'polypeptide(L)'
;MDIIPPCNHTSFIQLTETKESRCEECGGEISGTAFTCIWCKVWKHISCADKLNRNLPLEIIHPLHLQHRLQLQWDYFSDFICDKCLYISTGCIYKCSSCDFSLDLTCGSSISGQLPKDQEPLRFKDGKKKTIFHYSHRHELGFFKYRKVCGDKIPRTLSHSFHPKHPLRLTYTYENRKCNVCSEKCNTATPLYVCEICSF
;
A
#
# COMPACT_ATOMS: atom_id res chain seq x y z
N MET A 1 12.44 -21.43 -8.70
CA MET A 1 13.02 -20.08 -8.58
C MET A 1 11.87 -19.19 -8.20
N ASP A 2 11.70 -18.97 -6.90
CA ASP A 2 10.58 -18.23 -6.37
C ASP A 2 10.78 -16.74 -6.67
N ILE A 3 9.82 -16.16 -7.37
CA ILE A 3 9.79 -14.72 -7.63
C ILE A 3 9.34 -14.07 -6.32
N ILE A 4 10.30 -13.67 -5.50
CA ILE A 4 10.06 -12.90 -4.27
C ILE A 4 9.48 -11.54 -4.70
N PRO A 5 8.27 -11.15 -4.23
CA PRO A 5 7.68 -9.88 -4.61
C PRO A 5 8.57 -8.70 -4.15
N PRO A 6 8.65 -7.60 -4.93
CA PRO A 6 9.46 -6.45 -4.56
C PRO A 6 9.01 -5.90 -3.20
N CYS A 7 9.94 -5.83 -2.24
CA CYS A 7 9.67 -5.32 -0.91
C CYS A 7 9.56 -3.78 -0.93
N ASN A 8 8.35 -3.25 -0.66
CA ASN A 8 8.06 -1.81 -0.67
C ASN A 8 8.30 -1.11 0.70
N HIS A 9 9.14 -1.68 1.57
CA HIS A 9 9.37 -1.21 2.95
C HIS A 9 10.57 -0.27 3.08
N THR A 10 10.57 0.84 2.34
CA THR A 10 11.71 1.78 2.30
C THR A 10 12.00 2.46 3.64
N SER A 11 10.99 2.60 4.51
CA SER A 11 11.10 3.18 5.86
C SER A 11 11.92 2.35 6.86
N PHE A 12 12.32 1.13 6.50
CA PHE A 12 13.12 0.22 7.32
C PHE A 12 14.39 -0.25 6.61
N ILE A 13 14.82 0.50 5.60
CA ILE A 13 16.08 0.26 4.91
C ILE A 13 17.21 0.92 5.71
N GLN A 14 18.18 0.12 6.13
CA GLN A 14 19.39 0.58 6.80
C GLN A 14 20.62 0.17 6.00
N LEU A 15 21.67 0.99 6.07
CA LEU A 15 23.01 0.61 5.62
C LEU A 15 23.66 -0.26 6.69
N THR A 16 24.02 -1.49 6.34
CA THR A 16 24.61 -2.45 7.27
C THR A 16 25.78 -3.14 6.61
N GLU A 17 26.87 -3.33 7.35
CA GLU A 17 27.97 -4.17 6.90
C GLU A 17 27.56 -5.64 6.95
N THR A 18 27.76 -6.33 5.85
CA THR A 18 27.62 -7.78 5.78
C THR A 18 28.87 -8.40 5.16
N LYS A 19 29.26 -9.55 5.70
CA LYS A 19 30.43 -10.29 5.22
C LYS A 19 30.05 -11.35 4.18
N GLU A 20 28.81 -11.82 4.20
CA GLU A 20 28.31 -12.87 3.30
C GLU A 20 26.80 -12.72 3.09
N SER A 21 26.41 -11.94 2.08
CA SER A 21 25.01 -11.88 1.63
C SER A 21 24.97 -11.76 0.11
N ARG A 22 23.84 -12.13 -0.50
CA ARG A 22 23.64 -11.98 -1.93
C ARG A 22 22.70 -10.83 -2.21
N CYS A 23 23.00 -10.08 -3.25
CA CYS A 23 22.15 -9.01 -3.73
C CYS A 23 20.96 -9.62 -4.47
N GLU A 24 19.76 -9.32 -4.02
CA GLU A 24 18.54 -9.89 -4.60
C GLU A 24 18.24 -9.38 -6.02
N GLU A 25 18.88 -8.28 -6.41
CA GLU A 25 18.69 -7.65 -7.72
C GLU A 25 19.60 -8.26 -8.80
N CYS A 26 20.90 -8.37 -8.50
CA CYS A 26 21.89 -8.82 -9.48
C CYS A 26 22.36 -10.25 -9.23
N GLY A 27 21.94 -10.86 -8.11
CA GLY A 27 22.40 -12.18 -7.67
C GLY A 27 23.85 -12.22 -7.22
N GLY A 28 24.60 -11.11 -7.28
CA GLY A 28 26.01 -11.04 -6.92
C GLY A 28 26.24 -11.02 -5.41
N GLU A 29 27.42 -11.46 -4.98
CA GLU A 29 27.82 -11.40 -3.58
C GLU A 29 28.03 -9.94 -3.13
N ILE A 30 27.66 -9.69 -1.88
CA ILE A 30 27.84 -8.43 -1.19
C ILE A 30 28.97 -8.65 -0.18
N SER A 31 30.06 -7.91 -0.36
CA SER A 31 31.10 -7.72 0.64
C SER A 31 31.14 -6.25 1.05
N GLY A 32 30.93 -5.99 2.35
CA GLY A 32 30.90 -4.64 2.90
C GLY A 32 29.49 -4.07 3.09
N THR A 33 29.35 -2.75 2.99
CA THR A 33 28.10 -2.04 3.30
C THR A 33 27.05 -2.22 2.21
N ALA A 34 25.85 -2.63 2.61
CA ALA A 34 24.70 -2.79 1.74
C ALA A 34 23.41 -2.27 2.36
N PHE A 35 22.41 -2.03 1.52
CA PHE A 35 21.06 -1.76 2.00
C PHE A 35 20.39 -3.06 2.40
N THR A 36 19.83 -3.07 3.60
CA THR A 36 19.00 -4.17 4.08
C THR A 36 17.69 -3.66 4.65
N CYS A 37 16.59 -4.35 4.35
CA CYS A 37 15.34 -4.14 5.07
C CYS A 37 15.40 -4.91 6.39
N ILE A 38 15.27 -4.21 7.52
CA ILE A 38 15.39 -4.80 8.86
C ILE A 38 14.43 -6.00 9.06
N TRP A 39 13.24 -5.94 8.43
CA TRP A 39 12.17 -6.92 8.57
C TRP A 39 12.24 -8.03 7.53
N CYS A 40 12.48 -7.68 6.27
CA CYS A 40 12.47 -8.65 5.18
C CYS A 40 13.81 -9.37 5.01
N LYS A 41 14.89 -8.84 5.62
CA LYS A 41 16.27 -9.35 5.47
C LYS A 41 16.71 -9.47 4.00
N VAL A 42 16.12 -8.68 3.11
CA VAL A 42 16.52 -8.56 1.71
C VAL A 42 17.73 -7.65 1.64
N TRP A 43 18.77 -8.08 0.93
CA TRP A 43 20.02 -7.34 0.78
C TRP A 43 20.18 -6.84 -0.64
N LYS A 44 20.61 -5.58 -0.79
CA LYS A 44 20.95 -4.99 -2.09
C LYS A 44 22.25 -4.21 -2.00
N HIS A 45 23.11 -4.31 -3.03
CA HIS A 45 24.21 -3.36 -3.17
C HIS A 45 23.66 -1.94 -3.20
N ILE A 46 24.43 -0.99 -2.67
CA ILE A 46 24.09 0.44 -2.69
C ILE A 46 23.78 0.88 -4.13
N SER A 47 24.62 0.49 -5.09
CA SER A 47 24.43 0.77 -6.52
C SER A 47 23.21 0.09 -7.15
N CYS A 48 22.82 -1.10 -6.67
CA CYS A 48 21.65 -1.81 -7.17
C CYS A 48 20.34 -1.23 -6.62
N ALA A 49 20.34 -0.75 -5.38
CA ALA A 49 19.21 0.01 -4.84
C ALA A 49 19.07 1.37 -5.54
N ASP A 50 20.20 2.02 -5.84
CA ASP A 50 20.24 3.34 -6.48
C ASP A 50 19.80 3.30 -7.96
N LYS A 51 19.96 2.17 -8.66
CA LYS A 51 19.45 1.97 -10.03
C LYS A 51 17.94 2.14 -10.17
N LEU A 52 17.15 1.84 -9.13
CA LEU A 52 15.71 2.10 -9.13
C LEU A 52 15.39 3.60 -9.00
N ASN A 53 16.26 4.37 -8.35
CA ASN A 53 16.09 5.80 -8.14
C ASN A 53 16.64 6.66 -9.30
N ARG A 54 17.71 6.22 -9.97
CA ARG A 54 18.40 7.03 -11.01
C ARG A 54 17.62 7.27 -12.30
N ASN A 55 16.64 6.43 -12.63
CA ASN A 55 15.88 6.54 -13.89
C ASN A 55 14.51 7.20 -13.74
N LEU A 56 14.12 7.61 -12.53
CA LEU A 56 12.84 8.25 -12.28
C LEU A 56 12.97 9.77 -12.46
N PRO A 57 12.23 10.39 -13.38
CA PRO A 57 12.22 11.83 -13.51
C PRO A 57 11.72 12.45 -12.20
N LEU A 58 12.47 13.42 -11.65
CA LEU A 58 12.04 14.19 -10.48
C LEU A 58 10.81 15.07 -10.79
N GLU A 59 10.63 15.43 -12.06
CA GLU A 59 9.45 16.14 -12.53
C GLU A 59 8.94 15.57 -13.85
N ILE A 60 7.61 15.51 -13.99
CA ILE A 60 6.95 15.10 -15.23
C ILE A 60 5.83 16.07 -15.62
N ILE A 61 5.54 16.16 -16.92
CA ILE A 61 4.27 16.69 -17.43
C ILE A 61 3.48 15.48 -17.90
N HIS A 62 2.32 15.23 -17.29
CA HIS A 62 1.53 14.04 -17.59
C HIS A 62 0.37 14.39 -18.55
N PRO A 63 0.02 13.55 -19.55
CA PRO A 63 -1.05 13.86 -20.51
C PRO A 63 -2.43 14.14 -19.89
N LEU A 64 -2.71 13.57 -18.71
CA LEU A 64 -3.94 13.84 -17.94
C LEU A 64 -3.89 15.14 -17.13
N HIS A 65 -2.74 15.80 -17.04
CA HIS A 65 -2.53 17.01 -16.26
C HIS A 65 -1.44 17.88 -16.90
N LEU A 66 -1.78 18.51 -18.03
CA LEU A 66 -0.85 19.32 -18.83
C LEU A 66 -0.60 20.71 -18.23
N GLN A 67 -1.46 21.17 -17.32
CA GLN A 67 -1.43 22.52 -16.79
C GLN A 67 -0.25 22.75 -15.83
N HIS A 68 0.15 21.71 -15.09
CA HIS A 68 1.21 21.81 -14.11
C HIS A 68 2.16 20.61 -14.19
N ARG A 69 3.39 20.83 -13.74
CA ARG A 69 4.38 19.76 -13.55
C ARG A 69 4.06 19.02 -12.25
N LEU A 70 4.24 17.70 -12.28
CA LEU A 70 4.15 16.86 -11.10
C LEU A 70 5.56 16.60 -10.58
N GLN A 71 5.75 16.73 -9.28
CA GLN A 71 7.00 16.48 -8.60
C GLN A 71 6.99 15.11 -7.95
N LEU A 72 8.07 14.36 -8.12
CA LEU A 72 8.27 13.10 -7.42
C LEU A 72 8.53 13.39 -5.95
N GLN A 73 7.72 12.82 -5.08
CA GLN A 73 7.86 12.87 -3.65
C GLN A 73 7.86 11.45 -3.09
N TRP A 74 8.54 11.31 -1.96
CA TRP A 74 8.59 10.07 -1.20
C TRP A 74 7.84 10.29 0.11
N ASP A 75 6.63 9.74 0.17
CA ASP A 75 5.80 9.70 1.35
C ASP A 75 5.38 8.25 1.63
N TYR A 76 6.17 7.60 2.50
CA TYR A 76 5.95 6.23 2.94
C TYR A 76 5.09 6.12 4.20
N PHE A 77 4.58 7.24 4.71
CA PHE A 77 3.77 7.28 5.92
C PHE A 77 2.30 7.52 5.62
N SER A 78 1.99 8.04 4.43
CA SER A 78 0.62 8.24 3.98
C SER A 78 0.25 7.37 2.79
N ASP A 79 -1.00 6.92 2.80
CA ASP A 79 -1.64 6.35 1.63
C ASP A 79 -2.30 7.47 0.83
N PHE A 80 -2.29 7.33 -0.49
CA PHE A 80 -2.96 8.26 -1.40
C PHE A 80 -3.73 7.51 -2.48
N ILE A 81 -4.71 8.18 -3.08
CA ILE A 81 -5.46 7.61 -4.20
C ILE A 81 -4.85 8.17 -5.48
N CYS A 82 -4.35 7.30 -6.35
CA CYS A 82 -3.86 7.71 -7.66
C CYS A 82 -5.01 8.21 -8.54
N ASP A 83 -4.92 9.41 -9.08
CA ASP A 83 -5.99 9.99 -9.89
C ASP A 83 -6.21 9.23 -11.19
N LYS A 84 -5.15 8.68 -11.80
CA LYS A 84 -5.27 7.91 -13.04
C LYS A 84 -5.91 6.55 -12.81
N CYS A 85 -5.46 5.77 -11.82
CA CYS A 85 -5.92 4.39 -11.65
C CYS A 85 -7.06 4.21 -10.63
N LEU A 86 -7.28 5.22 -9.79
CA LEU A 86 -8.15 5.24 -8.62
C LEU A 86 -7.79 4.22 -7.54
N TYR A 87 -6.68 3.50 -7.65
CA TYR A 87 -6.21 2.61 -6.59
C TYR A 87 -5.52 3.39 -5.48
N ILE A 88 -5.67 2.88 -4.25
CA ILE A 88 -4.82 3.29 -3.14
C ILE A 88 -3.38 2.84 -3.44
N SER A 89 -2.45 3.78 -3.29
CA SER A 89 -1.01 3.62 -3.46
C SER A 89 -0.29 4.25 -2.27
N THR A 90 0.97 3.88 -2.07
CA THR A 90 1.80 4.37 -0.96
C THR A 90 3.25 4.51 -1.41
N GLY A 91 4.03 5.31 -0.69
CA GLY A 91 5.46 5.48 -0.92
C GLY A 91 5.77 6.57 -1.94
N CYS A 92 5.93 6.21 -3.21
CA CYS A 92 6.33 7.18 -4.24
C CYS A 92 5.12 7.78 -4.95
N ILE A 93 5.06 9.11 -4.99
CA ILE A 93 3.95 9.87 -5.54
C ILE A 93 4.47 10.96 -6.47
N TYR A 94 3.83 11.10 -7.64
CA TYR A 94 3.95 12.29 -8.46
C TYR A 94 2.83 13.24 -8.10
N LYS A 95 3.15 14.30 -7.36
CA LYS A 95 2.16 15.25 -6.82
C LYS A 95 2.30 16.63 -7.44
N CYS A 96 1.18 17.26 -7.77
CA CYS A 96 1.15 18.67 -8.13
C CYS A 96 1.19 19.53 -6.87
N SER A 97 1.99 20.60 -6.86
CA SER A 97 2.01 21.58 -5.76
C SER A 97 0.86 22.59 -5.84
N SER A 98 0.34 22.84 -7.05
CA SER A 98 -0.72 23.83 -7.31
C SER A 98 -2.14 23.27 -7.17
N CYS A 99 -2.31 21.95 -7.19
CA CYS A 99 -3.63 21.32 -7.08
C CYS A 99 -3.50 19.91 -6.48
N ASP A 100 -4.63 19.28 -6.13
CA ASP A 100 -4.65 17.97 -5.47
C ASP A 100 -4.47 16.78 -6.44
N PHE A 101 -3.78 16.98 -7.57
CA PHE A 101 -3.54 15.94 -8.57
C PHE A 101 -2.31 15.09 -8.18
N SER A 102 -2.51 13.78 -8.10
CA SER A 102 -1.53 12.81 -7.62
C SER A 102 -1.53 11.52 -8.44
N LEU A 103 -0.35 11.04 -8.85
CA LEU A 103 -0.19 9.76 -9.54
C LEU A 103 0.76 8.84 -8.79
N ASP A 104 0.44 7.54 -8.83
CA ASP A 104 1.42 6.51 -8.48
C ASP A 104 2.54 6.42 -9.53
N LEU A 105 3.66 5.81 -9.15
CA LEU A 105 4.83 5.64 -10.02
C LEU A 105 4.49 5.02 -11.38
N THR A 106 3.70 3.95 -11.39
CA THR A 106 3.34 3.23 -12.63
C THR A 106 2.49 4.10 -13.55
N CYS A 107 1.56 4.86 -12.96
CA CYS A 107 0.70 5.78 -13.66
C CYS A 107 1.44 7.02 -14.16
N GLY A 108 2.38 7.57 -13.38
CA GLY A 108 3.20 8.71 -13.78
C GLY A 108 4.16 8.39 -14.93
N SER A 109 4.71 7.17 -14.97
CA SER A 109 5.56 6.71 -16.08
C SER A 109 4.78 6.31 -17.33
N SER A 110 3.45 6.21 -17.27
CA SER A 110 2.62 5.82 -18.41
C SER A 110 2.37 7.01 -19.34
N ILE A 111 2.83 6.94 -20.59
CA ILE A 111 2.59 7.99 -21.60
C ILE A 111 1.16 7.92 -22.17
N SER A 112 0.43 6.82 -21.90
CA SER A 112 -0.96 6.71 -22.32
C SER A 112 -1.87 7.56 -21.42
N GLY A 113 -2.37 8.66 -22.00
CA GLY A 113 -3.46 9.45 -21.45
C GLY A 113 -4.83 8.75 -21.51
N GLN A 114 -4.90 7.53 -22.03
CA GLN A 114 -6.15 6.77 -22.01
C GLN A 114 -6.42 6.26 -20.60
N LEU A 115 -7.62 6.57 -20.11
CA LEU A 115 -8.14 5.97 -18.89
C LEU A 115 -8.44 4.49 -19.17
N PRO A 116 -8.03 3.56 -18.28
CA PRO A 116 -8.50 2.19 -18.33
C PRO A 116 -10.03 2.13 -18.48
N LYS A 117 -10.53 1.36 -19.46
CA LYS A 117 -11.97 1.33 -19.83
C LYS A 117 -12.90 0.95 -18.66
N ASP A 118 -12.36 0.30 -17.63
CA ASP A 118 -13.04 -0.04 -16.38
C ASP A 118 -13.17 1.16 -15.40
N GLN A 119 -12.83 2.39 -15.82
CA GLN A 119 -12.85 3.60 -14.98
C GLN A 119 -13.91 4.63 -15.34
N GLU A 120 -14.50 4.56 -16.54
CA GLU A 120 -15.59 5.47 -16.92
C GLU A 120 -16.74 5.52 -15.91
N PRO A 121 -17.11 4.43 -15.19
CA PRO A 121 -18.16 4.52 -14.18
C PRO A 121 -17.83 5.40 -12.97
N LEU A 122 -16.54 5.64 -12.66
CA LEU A 122 -16.08 6.33 -11.46
C LEU A 122 -15.56 7.76 -11.72
N ARG A 123 -15.58 8.21 -12.97
CA ARG A 123 -15.18 9.56 -13.39
C ARG A 123 -16.34 10.26 -14.09
N PHE A 124 -16.44 11.57 -13.92
CA PHE A 124 -17.32 12.42 -14.70
C PHE A 124 -16.77 12.55 -16.13
N LYS A 125 -17.61 12.98 -17.08
CA LYS A 125 -17.22 13.14 -18.50
C LYS A 125 -16.10 14.17 -18.71
N ASP A 126 -15.88 15.05 -17.74
CA ASP A 126 -14.79 16.04 -17.70
C ASP A 126 -13.47 15.48 -17.13
N GLY A 127 -13.44 14.18 -16.77
CA GLY A 127 -12.28 13.52 -16.20
C GLY A 127 -12.12 13.72 -14.69
N LYS A 128 -13.02 14.44 -14.00
CA LYS A 128 -12.99 14.55 -12.55
C LYS A 128 -13.42 13.25 -11.88
N LYS A 129 -12.82 12.94 -10.74
CA LYS A 129 -13.21 11.82 -9.90
C LYS A 129 -14.63 12.05 -9.37
N LYS A 130 -15.50 11.04 -9.43
CA LYS A 130 -16.82 11.14 -8.80
C LYS A 130 -16.67 11.22 -7.29
N THR A 131 -17.48 12.07 -6.67
CA THR A 131 -17.60 12.21 -5.23
C THR A 131 -19.04 12.04 -4.79
N ILE A 132 -19.26 11.60 -3.56
CA ILE A 132 -20.58 11.56 -2.91
C ILE A 132 -20.54 12.47 -1.68
N PHE A 133 -21.58 13.28 -1.52
CA PHE A 133 -21.88 13.93 -0.25
C PHE A 133 -22.68 12.97 0.62
N HIS A 134 -22.09 12.53 1.73
CA HIS A 134 -22.78 11.67 2.68
C HIS A 134 -23.10 12.45 3.96
N TYR A 135 -24.36 12.38 4.40
CA TYR A 135 -24.92 13.25 5.44
C TYR A 135 -24.24 13.13 6.82
N SER A 136 -23.53 12.03 7.08
CA SER A 136 -22.83 11.83 8.35
C SER A 136 -21.50 12.58 8.48
N HIS A 137 -20.99 13.23 7.42
CA HIS A 137 -19.77 14.03 7.48
C HIS A 137 -19.80 15.20 6.48
N ARG A 138 -19.09 16.29 6.80
CA ARG A 138 -19.12 17.54 6.02
C ARG A 138 -18.05 17.61 4.91
N HIS A 139 -17.61 16.47 4.40
CA HIS A 139 -16.64 16.39 3.31
C HIS A 139 -17.11 15.42 2.22
N GLU A 140 -16.66 15.68 0.99
CA GLU A 140 -16.93 14.82 -0.16
C GLU A 140 -16.15 13.50 -0.06
N LEU A 141 -16.84 12.38 -0.26
CA LEU A 141 -16.21 11.06 -0.34
C LEU A 141 -15.87 10.73 -1.80
N GLY A 142 -14.58 10.59 -2.10
CA GLY A 142 -14.12 10.14 -3.42
C GLY A 142 -14.19 8.63 -3.59
N PHE A 143 -14.67 8.14 -4.74
CA PHE A 143 -14.61 6.72 -5.07
C PHE A 143 -13.17 6.26 -5.33
N PHE A 144 -12.74 5.16 -4.72
CA PHE A 144 -11.46 4.53 -5.00
C PHE A 144 -11.61 3.02 -5.22
N LYS A 145 -10.65 2.44 -5.92
CA LYS A 145 -10.51 1.00 -6.10
C LYS A 145 -9.58 0.47 -5.02
N TYR A 146 -9.94 -0.68 -4.47
CA TYR A 146 -9.03 -1.46 -3.64
C TYR A 146 -8.52 -2.62 -4.48
N ARG A 147 -7.21 -2.90 -4.44
CA ARG A 147 -6.72 -4.19 -4.93
C ARG A 147 -7.12 -5.22 -3.90
N LYS A 148 -8.09 -6.08 -4.23
CA LYS A 148 -8.35 -7.28 -3.45
C LYS A 148 -7.15 -8.20 -3.64
N VAL A 149 -6.16 -8.10 -2.74
CA VAL A 149 -5.17 -9.16 -2.60
C VAL A 149 -6.00 -10.39 -2.24
N CYS A 150 -5.95 -11.46 -3.04
CA CYS A 150 -6.44 -12.76 -2.61
C CYS A 150 -5.51 -13.29 -1.49
N GLY A 151 -5.45 -12.58 -0.36
CA GLY A 151 -5.32 -13.24 0.92
C GLY A 151 -6.66 -13.90 1.17
N ASP A 152 -6.63 -15.14 1.65
CA ASP A 152 -7.79 -16.00 1.89
C ASP A 152 -9.01 -15.18 2.28
N LYS A 153 -10.18 -15.47 1.68
CA LYS A 153 -11.46 -14.89 2.11
C LYS A 153 -11.52 -15.05 3.63
N ILE A 154 -11.23 -13.99 4.40
CA ILE A 154 -11.25 -14.05 5.86
C ILE A 154 -12.68 -14.48 6.19
N PRO A 155 -12.86 -15.69 6.73
CA PRO A 155 -14.19 -16.23 6.83
C PRO A 155 -14.95 -15.37 7.84
N ARG A 156 -16.20 -15.00 7.53
CA ARG A 156 -17.03 -14.26 8.49
C ARG A 156 -17.25 -15.03 9.79
N THR A 157 -17.00 -16.33 9.75
CA THR A 157 -17.24 -17.29 10.83
C THR A 157 -16.09 -18.30 10.87
N LEU A 158 -15.47 -18.47 12.04
CA LEU A 158 -14.32 -19.35 12.26
C LEU A 158 -14.64 -20.35 13.39
N SER A 159 -14.42 -21.63 13.13
CA SER A 159 -14.36 -22.65 14.18
C SER A 159 -12.93 -22.74 14.70
N HIS A 160 -12.72 -22.42 15.97
CA HIS A 160 -11.39 -22.36 16.58
C HIS A 160 -11.20 -23.50 17.58
N SER A 161 -10.02 -24.14 17.62
CA SER A 161 -9.71 -25.27 18.51
C SER A 161 -9.81 -24.91 20.01
N PHE A 162 -9.36 -23.70 20.41
CA PHE A 162 -9.55 -23.15 21.76
C PHE A 162 -11.01 -22.77 22.10
N HIS A 163 -11.91 -22.73 21.11
CA HIS A 163 -13.33 -22.46 21.33
C HIS A 163 -14.20 -23.32 20.39
N PRO A 164 -14.25 -24.65 20.60
CA PRO A 164 -14.85 -25.58 19.64
C PRO A 164 -16.38 -25.63 19.74
N LYS A 165 -16.96 -25.15 20.85
CA LYS A 165 -18.40 -25.26 21.13
C LYS A 165 -19.25 -24.32 20.28
N HIS A 166 -18.78 -23.10 20.01
CA HIS A 166 -19.50 -22.17 19.16
C HIS A 166 -18.57 -21.56 18.11
N PRO A 167 -19.08 -21.34 16.90
CA PRO A 167 -18.33 -20.62 15.89
C PRO A 167 -18.13 -19.16 16.32
N LEU A 168 -16.94 -18.65 16.09
CA LEU A 168 -16.62 -17.25 16.34
C LEU A 168 -16.95 -16.43 15.10
N ARG A 169 -17.47 -15.22 15.29
CA ARG A 169 -17.86 -14.32 14.21
C ARG A 169 -16.88 -13.15 14.14
N LEU A 170 -16.51 -12.80 12.92
CA LEU A 170 -15.63 -11.66 12.66
C LEU A 170 -16.37 -10.35 12.97
N THR A 171 -15.79 -9.51 13.82
CA THR A 171 -16.30 -8.20 14.23
C THR A 171 -15.17 -7.16 14.25
N TYR A 172 -15.56 -5.90 14.42
CA TYR A 172 -14.66 -4.75 14.59
C TYR A 172 -15.00 -4.07 15.93
N THR A 173 -14.00 -3.84 16.76
CA THR A 173 -14.20 -3.15 18.04
C THR A 173 -13.21 -2.00 18.17
N TYR A 174 -13.70 -0.83 18.58
CA TYR A 174 -12.88 0.35 18.84
C TYR A 174 -12.31 0.39 20.27
N GLU A 175 -12.53 -0.68 21.04
CA GLU A 175 -12.05 -0.84 22.40
C GLU A 175 -10.77 -1.69 22.43
N ASN A 176 -9.82 -1.32 23.28
CA ASN A 176 -8.65 -2.15 23.56
C ASN A 176 -9.11 -3.42 24.30
N ARG A 177 -9.18 -4.54 23.57
CA ARG A 177 -9.51 -5.86 24.13
C ARG A 177 -8.24 -6.70 24.26
N LYS A 178 -8.26 -7.65 25.19
CA LYS A 178 -7.20 -8.66 25.34
C LYS A 178 -7.62 -9.91 24.57
N CYS A 179 -6.71 -10.49 23.80
CA CYS A 179 -6.98 -11.74 23.09
C CYS A 179 -7.11 -12.89 24.09
N ASN A 180 -8.21 -13.64 24.03
CA ASN A 180 -8.43 -14.79 24.92
C ASN A 180 -7.50 -15.98 24.64
N VAL A 181 -6.87 -16.04 23.46
CA VAL A 181 -5.93 -17.11 23.08
C VAL A 181 -4.50 -16.78 23.51
N CYS A 182 -3.96 -15.63 23.09
CA CYS A 182 -2.56 -15.27 23.33
C CYS A 182 -2.37 -14.28 24.49
N SER A 183 -3.44 -13.79 25.11
CA SER A 183 -3.36 -12.79 26.19
C SER A 183 -2.73 -11.45 25.81
N GLU A 184 -2.46 -11.19 24.53
CA GLU A 184 -1.93 -9.91 24.06
C GLU A 184 -3.03 -8.88 23.85
N LYS A 185 -2.67 -7.59 23.90
CA LYS A 185 -3.60 -6.50 23.59
C LYS A 185 -3.87 -6.44 22.10
N CYS A 186 -5.16 -6.39 21.73
CA CYS A 186 -5.62 -6.20 20.37
C CYS A 186 -5.74 -4.70 20.08
N ASN A 187 -5.19 -4.27 18.95
CA ASN A 187 -5.31 -2.87 18.50
C ASN A 187 -6.75 -2.57 18.06
N THR A 188 -7.21 -1.34 18.27
CA THR A 188 -8.58 -0.85 18.01
C THR A 188 -9.02 -0.86 16.53
N ALA A 189 -8.11 -1.18 15.61
CA ALA A 189 -8.38 -1.28 14.17
C ALA A 189 -8.19 -2.71 13.62
N THR A 190 -7.93 -3.70 14.48
CA THR A 190 -7.74 -5.09 14.06
C THR A 190 -9.07 -5.85 14.11
N PRO A 191 -9.49 -6.56 13.04
CA PRO A 191 -10.69 -7.39 13.08
C PRO A 191 -10.48 -8.57 14.05
N LEU A 192 -11.52 -8.87 14.84
CA LEU A 192 -11.48 -9.87 15.92
C LEU A 192 -12.58 -10.92 15.71
N TYR A 193 -12.31 -12.14 16.15
CA TYR A 193 -13.31 -13.20 16.20
C TYR A 193 -13.90 -13.27 17.61
N VAL A 194 -15.21 -13.03 17.73
CA VAL A 194 -15.94 -13.06 19.00
C VAL A 194 -17.03 -14.12 18.99
N CYS A 195 -17.30 -14.70 20.14
CA CYS A 195 -18.49 -15.51 20.33
C CYS A 195 -19.69 -14.57 20.63
N GLU A 196 -20.79 -14.72 19.91
CA GLU A 196 -22.01 -13.93 20.22
C GLU A 196 -22.83 -14.56 21.36
N ILE A 197 -22.58 -15.84 21.65
CA ILE A 197 -23.30 -16.62 22.67
C ILE A 197 -22.62 -16.46 24.04
N CYS A 198 -21.33 -16.13 24.05
CA CYS A 198 -20.46 -16.19 25.22
C CYS A 198 -19.38 -15.12 25.12
N SER A 199 -18.84 -14.65 26.24
CA SER A 199 -17.86 -13.54 26.25
C SER A 199 -16.44 -13.95 25.80
N PHE A 200 -16.33 -14.88 24.85
CA PHE A 200 -15.07 -15.30 24.23
C PHE A 200 -14.62 -14.31 23.14
#